data_AF-A0A290X3W3-F1
#
_entry.id   AF-A0A290X3W3-F1
#
_cell.length_a   1.000
_cell.length_b   1.000
_cell.length_c   1.000
_cell.angle_alpha   90.00
_cell.angle_beta   90.00
_cell.angle_gamma   90.00
#
_symmetry.space_group_name_H-M   'P 1'
#
loop_
_entity.id
_entity.type
_entity.pdbx_description
1 polymer ?
#
loop_
_entity_poly.entity_id
_entity_poly.type
_entity_poly.pdbx_seq_one_letter_code
_entity_poly.pdbx_strand_id
1 'polypeptide(L)'
;MRVAGEDEDGIPDALSQTELAERANMGRTTLNKYLGSNSEGTNPDLKIICQLAEAVGVPPAILLMRPQDWASLGSGMLTFLQAMSDPKFTELAAELQSLDSTTSYRIAEAALRVGKLLKTVEDSHDPRVSQEVRAFRHASKVSIVTIAASIPFRMGGVATSHLPALLTICSILGTTTARANQ
;
A
#
# COMPACT_ATOMS: atom_id res chain seq x y z
N MET A 1 10.29 16.00 -5.04
CA MET A 1 9.15 15.80 -4.12
C MET A 1 8.28 17.04 -4.17
N ARG A 2 6.95 16.90 -4.24
CA ARG A 2 6.00 18.03 -4.09
C ARG A 2 5.45 17.96 -2.67
N VAL A 3 5.54 19.05 -1.93
CA VAL A 3 5.10 19.14 -0.53
C VAL A 3 4.25 20.39 -0.38
N ALA A 4 3.12 20.26 0.30
CA ALA A 4 2.29 21.39 0.67
C ALA A 4 2.78 21.98 2.00
N GLY A 5 2.87 23.30 2.06
CA GLY A 5 2.96 24.11 3.26
C GLY A 5 1.72 25.00 3.38
N GLU A 6 1.86 26.06 4.15
CA GLU A 6 0.84 27.09 4.33
C GLU A 6 1.54 28.45 4.16
N ASP A 7 0.87 29.40 3.50
CA ASP A 7 1.33 30.79 3.43
C ASP A 7 0.97 31.56 4.73
N GLU A 8 1.28 32.86 4.77
CA GLU A 8 1.03 33.71 5.95
C GLU A 8 -0.46 33.82 6.32
N ASP A 9 -1.36 33.58 5.36
CA ASP A 9 -2.82 33.62 5.52
C ASP A 9 -3.41 32.24 5.85
N GLY A 10 -2.58 31.19 5.96
CA GLY A 10 -2.99 29.81 6.24
C GLY A 10 -3.55 29.08 5.02
N ILE A 11 -3.31 29.58 3.81
CA ILE A 11 -3.75 28.95 2.56
C ILE A 11 -2.70 27.91 2.12
N PRO A 12 -3.11 26.72 1.65
CA PRO A 12 -2.17 25.72 1.16
C PRO A 12 -1.31 26.26 0.00
N ASP A 13 0.01 26.26 0.21
CA ASP A 13 1.00 26.68 -0.80
C ASP A 13 2.13 25.64 -0.93
N ALA A 14 3.04 25.81 -1.89
CA ALA A 14 4.20 24.95 -2.04
C ALA A 14 5.23 25.21 -0.94
N LEU A 15 5.60 24.17 -0.19
CA LEU A 15 6.70 24.26 0.77
C LEU A 15 8.03 24.38 0.01
N SER A 16 8.76 25.47 0.21
CA SER A 16 10.06 25.66 -0.42
C SER A 16 11.09 24.67 0.13
N GLN A 17 12.15 24.39 -0.64
CA GLN A 17 13.25 23.54 -0.15
C GLN A 17 13.97 24.14 1.06
N THR A 18 13.97 25.46 1.21
CA THR A 18 14.58 26.15 2.34
C THR A 18 13.78 25.88 3.61
N GLU A 19 12.46 26.09 3.56
CA GLU A 19 11.58 25.82 4.70
C GLU A 19 11.57 24.33 5.05
N LEU A 20 11.59 23.45 4.06
CA LEU A 20 11.68 22.01 4.30
C LEU A 20 13.00 21.63 5.00
N ALA A 21 14.12 22.25 4.62
CA ALA A 21 15.41 22.02 5.26
C ALA A 21 15.40 22.48 6.72
N GLU A 22 14.79 23.63 6.99
CA GLU A 22 14.62 24.17 8.33
C GLU A 22 13.72 23.28 9.20
N ARG A 23 12.53 22.91 8.71
CA ARG A 23 11.60 22.01 9.42
C ARG A 23 12.20 20.64 9.68
N ALA A 24 12.95 20.11 8.72
CA ALA A 24 13.63 18.83 8.87
C ALA A 24 14.89 18.92 9.74
N ASN A 25 15.35 20.11 10.15
CA ASN A 25 16.64 20.32 10.81
C ASN A 25 17.81 19.67 10.01
N MET A 26 17.83 19.94 8.70
CA MET A 26 18.82 19.41 7.76
C MET A 26 19.51 20.54 7.00
N GLY A 27 20.81 20.40 6.74
CA GLY A 27 21.51 21.31 5.84
C GLY A 27 20.92 21.25 4.42
N ARG A 28 20.73 22.40 3.75
CA ARG A 28 20.19 22.48 2.38
C ARG A 28 20.97 21.61 1.38
N THR A 29 22.29 21.52 1.53
CA THR A 29 23.15 20.64 0.71
C THR A 29 22.84 19.16 0.93
N THR A 30 22.58 18.75 2.17
CA THR A 30 22.13 17.39 2.50
C THR A 30 20.76 17.10 1.92
N LEU A 31 19.81 18.04 2.04
CA LEU A 31 18.47 17.89 1.46
C LEU A 31 18.51 17.78 -0.07
N ASN A 32 19.34 18.60 -0.72
CA ASN A 32 19.48 18.60 -2.18
C ASN A 32 20.09 17.28 -2.73
N LYS A 33 20.87 16.54 -1.94
CA LYS A 33 21.35 15.20 -2.33
C LYS A 33 20.22 14.18 -2.48
N TYR A 34 19.13 14.36 -1.74
CA TYR A 34 17.98 13.45 -1.74
C TYR A 34 16.84 13.94 -2.65
N LEU A 35 16.67 15.26 -2.79
CA LEU A 35 15.59 15.85 -3.58
C LEU A 35 16.00 16.31 -4.98
N GLY A 36 17.30 16.40 -5.24
CA GLY A 36 17.86 16.85 -6.51
C GLY A 36 17.59 15.88 -7.66
N SER A 37 17.40 16.42 -8.86
CA SER A 37 17.05 15.70 -10.08
C SER A 37 18.23 15.00 -10.78
N ASN A 38 19.43 15.00 -10.20
CA ASN A 38 20.60 14.36 -10.81
C ASN A 38 20.69 12.89 -10.37
N SER A 39 20.64 12.03 -11.37
CA SER A 39 20.28 10.60 -11.37
C SER A 39 21.27 9.62 -10.71
N GLU A 40 22.02 10.05 -9.71
CA GLU A 40 22.74 9.16 -8.77
C GLU A 40 22.39 9.51 -7.32
N GLY A 41 21.12 9.87 -7.10
CA GLY A 41 20.60 10.27 -5.80
C GLY A 41 20.98 9.27 -4.72
N THR A 42 21.58 9.78 -3.64
CA THR A 42 21.88 8.95 -2.46
C THR A 42 20.58 8.34 -1.97
N ASN A 43 20.52 7.01 -1.81
CA ASN A 43 19.34 6.37 -1.24
C ASN A 43 19.22 6.80 0.24
N PRO A 44 18.18 7.56 0.64
CA PRO A 44 18.05 7.98 2.02
C PRO A 44 17.88 6.76 2.92
N ASP A 45 18.56 6.75 4.06
CA ASP A 45 18.30 5.74 5.07
C ASP A 45 16.91 5.96 5.71
N LEU A 46 16.46 4.98 6.48
CA LEU A 46 15.15 5.05 7.14
C LEU A 46 15.04 6.25 8.10
N LYS A 47 16.15 6.67 8.71
CA LYS A 47 16.17 7.82 9.63
C LYS A 47 15.87 9.11 8.85
N ILE A 48 16.50 9.31 7.70
CA ILE A 48 16.23 10.47 6.83
C ILE A 48 14.78 10.45 6.35
N ILE A 49 14.24 9.29 5.94
CA ILE A 49 12.84 9.18 5.50
C ILE A 49 11.89 9.58 6.62
N CYS A 50 12.07 9.06 7.84
CA CYS A 50 11.23 9.42 8.98
C CYS A 50 11.33 10.90 9.34
N GLN A 51 12.54 11.47 9.32
CA GLN A 51 12.77 12.89 9.61
C GLN A 51 12.11 13.81 8.58
N LEU A 52 12.19 13.45 7.29
CA LEU A 52 11.47 14.17 6.24
C LEU A 52 9.95 14.04 6.38
N ALA A 53 9.46 12.84 6.72
CA ALA A 53 8.05 12.58 6.91
C ALA A 53 7.47 13.41 8.08
N GLU A 54 8.21 13.49 9.19
CA GLU A 54 7.88 14.33 10.34
C GLU A 54 7.86 15.83 9.96
N ALA A 55 8.88 16.29 9.23
CA ALA A 55 8.97 17.70 8.79
C ALA A 55 7.80 18.16 7.91
N VAL A 56 7.21 17.23 7.15
CA VAL A 56 6.06 17.51 6.26
C VAL A 56 4.73 17.03 6.84
N GLY A 57 4.72 16.46 8.05
CA GLY A 57 3.50 16.03 8.74
C GLY A 57 2.78 14.83 8.13
N VAL A 58 3.50 13.88 7.53
CA VAL A 58 2.90 12.66 6.93
C VAL A 58 3.51 11.37 7.50
N PRO A 59 2.82 10.21 7.43
CA PRO A 59 3.43 8.93 7.74
C PRO A 59 4.60 8.60 6.77
N PRO A 60 5.72 8.01 7.24
CA PRO A 60 6.85 7.64 6.37
C PRO A 60 6.46 6.78 5.16
N ALA A 61 5.44 5.94 5.30
CA ALA A 61 4.91 5.12 4.22
C ALA A 61 4.47 5.94 3.00
N ILE A 62 3.92 7.15 3.20
CA ILE A 62 3.48 8.05 2.12
C ILE A 62 4.65 8.48 1.24
N LEU A 63 5.84 8.70 1.84
CA LEU A 63 7.05 9.06 1.08
C LEU A 63 7.65 7.87 0.32
N LEU A 64 7.37 6.64 0.77
CA LEU A 64 7.91 5.41 0.18
C LEU A 64 7.04 4.87 -0.96
N MET A 65 5.81 5.36 -1.10
CA MET A 65 4.92 4.93 -2.17
C MET A 65 5.39 5.43 -3.55
N ARG A 66 5.54 4.51 -4.48
CA ARG A 66 5.81 4.81 -5.88
C ARG A 66 4.51 5.20 -6.60
N PRO A 67 4.55 5.87 -7.77
CA PRO A 67 3.34 6.25 -8.49
C PRO A 67 2.37 5.10 -8.76
N GLN A 68 2.88 3.90 -9.06
CA GLN A 68 2.07 2.71 -9.26
C GLN A 68 1.38 2.23 -7.97
N ASP A 69 2.00 2.43 -6.81
CA ASP A 69 1.42 2.01 -5.53
C ASP A 69 0.19 2.88 -5.21
N TRP A 70 0.24 4.18 -5.55
CA TRP A 70 -0.92 5.09 -5.46
C TRP A 70 -2.06 4.68 -6.39
N ALA A 71 -1.75 4.34 -7.64
CA ALA A 71 -2.74 3.86 -8.60
C ALA A 71 -3.41 2.56 -8.13
N SER A 72 -2.63 1.64 -7.54
CA SER A 72 -3.14 0.40 -6.96
C SER A 72 -4.03 0.63 -5.74
N LEU A 73 -3.68 1.59 -4.85
CA LEU A 73 -4.57 1.96 -3.74
C LEU A 73 -5.93 2.46 -4.23
N GLY A 74 -5.93 3.40 -5.19
CA GLY A 74 -7.17 3.92 -5.78
C GLY A 74 -8.00 2.84 -6.45
N SER A 75 -7.35 1.96 -7.22
CA SER A 75 -8.01 0.80 -7.85
C SER A 75 -8.60 -0.17 -6.82
N GLY A 76 -7.89 -0.40 -5.70
CA GLY A 76 -8.38 -1.21 -4.58
C GLY A 76 -9.62 -0.61 -3.93
N MET A 77 -9.65 0.70 -3.70
CA MET A 77 -10.81 1.39 -3.13
C MET A 77 -12.03 1.29 -4.06
N LEU A 78 -11.86 1.54 -5.36
CA LEU A 78 -12.93 1.41 -6.34
C LEU A 78 -13.44 -0.03 -6.44
N THR A 79 -12.52 -1.00 -6.45
CA THR A 79 -12.87 -2.44 -6.47
C THR A 79 -13.69 -2.81 -5.23
N PHE A 80 -13.31 -2.32 -4.05
CA PHE A 80 -14.07 -2.57 -2.82
C PHE A 80 -15.49 -2.01 -2.91
N LEU A 81 -15.65 -0.74 -3.34
CA LEU A 81 -16.97 -0.12 -3.49
C LEU A 81 -17.86 -0.89 -4.47
N GLN A 82 -17.30 -1.36 -5.59
CA GLN A 82 -18.02 -2.20 -6.55
C GLN A 82 -18.38 -3.57 -5.97
N ALA A 83 -17.44 -4.21 -5.28
CA ALA A 83 -17.63 -5.52 -4.68
C ALA A 83 -18.72 -5.53 -3.60
N MET A 84 -18.91 -4.42 -2.88
CA MET A 84 -20.01 -4.28 -1.92
C MET A 84 -21.42 -4.36 -2.55
N SER A 85 -21.54 -4.33 -3.88
CA SER A 85 -22.81 -4.60 -4.59
C SER A 85 -23.05 -6.10 -4.87
N ASP A 86 -22.05 -6.96 -4.66
CA ASP A 86 -22.16 -8.42 -4.81
C ASP A 86 -22.59 -9.06 -3.48
N PRO A 87 -23.76 -9.74 -3.43
CA PRO A 87 -24.22 -10.42 -2.21
C PRO A 87 -23.19 -11.37 -1.60
N LYS A 88 -22.43 -12.11 -2.45
CA LYS A 88 -21.41 -13.06 -1.96
C LYS A 88 -20.26 -12.33 -1.27
N PHE A 89 -19.92 -11.15 -1.75
CA PHE A 89 -18.88 -10.33 -1.14
C PHE A 89 -19.38 -9.73 0.17
N THR A 90 -20.63 -9.27 0.22
CA THR A 90 -21.21 -8.73 1.47
C THR A 90 -21.33 -9.78 2.58
N GLU A 91 -21.66 -11.03 2.24
CA GLU A 91 -21.67 -12.16 3.17
C GLU A 91 -20.26 -12.43 3.72
N LEU A 92 -19.26 -12.56 2.83
CA LEU A 92 -17.87 -12.72 3.22
C LEU A 92 -17.39 -11.53 4.07
N ALA A 93 -17.77 -10.31 3.72
CA ALA A 93 -17.40 -9.11 4.46
C ALA A 93 -17.95 -9.16 5.90
N ALA A 94 -19.19 -9.57 6.11
CA ALA A 94 -19.78 -9.74 7.44
C ALA A 94 -19.02 -10.80 8.27
N GLU A 95 -18.66 -11.93 7.66
CA GLU A 95 -17.84 -12.95 8.33
C GLU A 95 -16.48 -12.39 8.76
N LEU A 96 -15.79 -11.66 7.88
CA LEU A 96 -14.47 -11.07 8.17
C LEU A 96 -14.53 -10.08 9.34
N GLN A 97 -15.59 -9.27 9.40
CA GLN A 97 -15.78 -8.31 10.48
C GLN A 97 -16.02 -9.01 11.84
N SER A 98 -16.59 -10.21 11.82
CA SER A 98 -16.86 -11.04 12.99
C SER A 98 -15.70 -11.93 13.45
N LEU A 99 -14.52 -11.83 12.84
CA LEU A 99 -13.37 -12.66 13.21
C LEU A 99 -12.95 -12.47 14.67
N ASP A 100 -12.84 -13.58 15.38
CA ASP A 100 -12.37 -13.70 16.76
C ASP A 100 -10.84 -13.58 16.91
N SER A 101 -10.10 -13.72 15.80
CA SER A 101 -8.64 -13.66 15.80
C SER A 101 -8.06 -13.18 14.47
N THR A 102 -7.02 -12.35 14.55
CA THR A 102 -6.32 -11.75 13.41
C THR A 102 -4.87 -12.22 13.31
N THR A 103 -4.62 -13.52 13.55
CA THR A 103 -3.28 -14.10 13.33
C THR A 103 -2.90 -14.02 11.85
N SER A 104 -1.60 -13.92 11.56
CA SER A 104 -1.09 -13.81 10.18
C SER A 104 -1.61 -14.91 9.26
N TYR A 105 -1.73 -16.14 9.77
CA TYR A 105 -2.30 -17.27 9.02
C TYR A 105 -3.79 -17.04 8.66
N ARG A 106 -4.62 -16.66 9.63
CA ARG A 106 -6.07 -16.44 9.38
C ARG A 106 -6.30 -15.26 8.43
N ILE A 107 -5.49 -14.21 8.56
CA ILE A 107 -5.56 -13.06 7.64
C ILE A 107 -5.11 -13.44 6.22
N ALA A 108 -4.07 -14.27 6.08
CA ALA A 108 -3.65 -14.79 4.79
C ALA A 108 -4.75 -15.66 4.14
N GLU A 109 -5.40 -16.52 4.91
CA GLU A 109 -6.52 -17.34 4.41
C GLU A 109 -7.72 -16.48 3.98
N ALA A 110 -8.10 -15.50 4.80
CA ALA A 110 -9.12 -14.51 4.47
C ALA A 110 -8.80 -13.76 3.18
N ALA A 111 -7.53 -13.34 3.00
CA ALA A 111 -7.08 -12.67 1.78
C ALA A 111 -7.24 -13.56 0.54
N LEU A 112 -7.00 -14.87 0.64
CA LEU A 112 -7.23 -15.81 -0.47
C LEU A 112 -8.72 -15.96 -0.79
N ARG A 113 -9.62 -15.94 0.21
CA ARG A 113 -11.07 -15.99 0.00
C ARG A 113 -11.55 -14.74 -0.75
N VAL A 114 -11.12 -13.56 -0.31
CA VAL A 114 -11.39 -12.29 -0.98
C VAL A 114 -10.82 -12.30 -2.40
N GLY A 115 -9.56 -12.68 -2.57
CA GLY A 115 -8.90 -12.68 -3.87
C GLY A 115 -9.53 -13.65 -4.88
N LYS A 116 -10.04 -14.81 -4.44
CA LYS A 116 -10.81 -15.72 -5.30
C LYS A 116 -12.11 -15.08 -5.78
N LEU A 117 -12.84 -14.42 -4.87
CA LEU A 117 -14.12 -13.78 -5.20
C LEU A 117 -13.91 -12.60 -6.16
N LEU A 118 -12.84 -11.83 -5.97
CA LEU A 118 -12.43 -10.73 -6.85
C LEU A 118 -11.68 -11.17 -8.11
N LYS A 119 -11.45 -12.48 -8.29
CA LYS A 119 -10.68 -13.07 -9.40
C LYS A 119 -9.24 -12.56 -9.53
N THR A 120 -8.65 -12.10 -8.43
CA THR A 120 -7.21 -11.75 -8.35
C THR A 120 -6.34 -12.95 -7.95
N VAL A 121 -6.96 -13.98 -7.37
CA VAL A 121 -6.34 -15.27 -7.09
C VAL A 121 -6.99 -16.34 -7.97
N GLU A 122 -6.23 -16.85 -8.92
CA GLU A 122 -6.63 -17.92 -9.84
C GLU A 122 -5.76 -19.18 -9.65
N ASP A 123 -6.17 -20.29 -10.25
CA ASP A 123 -5.40 -21.53 -10.15
C ASP A 123 -4.05 -21.43 -10.88
N SER A 124 -2.97 -21.48 -10.11
CA SER A 124 -1.59 -21.47 -10.59
C SER A 124 -1.14 -22.80 -11.17
N HIS A 125 -1.93 -23.88 -11.06
CA HIS A 125 -1.62 -25.19 -11.61
C HIS A 125 -2.44 -25.52 -12.86
N ASP A 126 -3.23 -24.58 -13.37
CA ASP A 126 -4.07 -24.79 -14.55
C ASP A 126 -3.19 -25.20 -15.76
N PRO A 127 -3.35 -26.45 -16.27
CA PRO A 127 -2.52 -26.92 -17.38
C PRO A 127 -2.89 -26.24 -18.70
N ARG A 128 -4.06 -25.56 -18.78
CA ARG A 128 -4.56 -24.93 -20.01
C ARG A 128 -3.92 -23.58 -20.32
N VAL A 129 -3.20 -22.98 -19.37
CA VAL A 129 -2.53 -21.69 -19.56
C VAL A 129 -1.01 -21.87 -19.72
N SER A 130 -0.31 -20.84 -20.18
CA SER A 130 1.15 -20.88 -20.34
C SER A 130 1.86 -21.00 -18.98
N GLN A 131 3.12 -21.45 -19.00
CA GLN A 131 3.96 -21.50 -17.81
C GLN A 131 4.17 -20.11 -17.18
N GLU A 132 4.29 -19.08 -18.00
CA GLU A 132 4.41 -17.68 -17.56
C GLU A 132 3.16 -17.23 -16.79
N VAL A 133 1.97 -17.54 -17.29
CA VAL A 133 0.70 -17.23 -16.61
C VAL A 133 0.60 -17.98 -15.28
N ARG A 134 0.99 -19.26 -15.23
CA ARG A 134 1.05 -20.01 -13.96
C ARG A 134 2.00 -19.37 -12.95
N ALA A 135 3.20 -18.98 -13.39
CA ALA A 135 4.19 -18.31 -12.55
C ALA A 135 3.67 -16.96 -12.03
N PHE A 136 3.01 -16.17 -12.90
CA PHE A 136 2.36 -14.93 -12.52
C PHE A 136 1.26 -15.13 -11.47
N ARG A 137 0.38 -16.12 -11.67
CA ARG A 137 -0.69 -16.46 -10.71
C ARG A 137 -0.12 -16.88 -9.36
N HIS A 138 0.94 -17.69 -9.37
CA HIS A 138 1.63 -18.09 -8.14
C HIS A 138 2.24 -16.89 -7.42
N ALA A 139 2.99 -16.04 -8.13
CA ALA A 139 3.60 -14.84 -7.58
C ALA A 139 2.56 -13.85 -7.01
N SER A 140 1.45 -13.65 -7.72
CA SER A 140 0.32 -12.82 -7.27
C SER A 140 -0.28 -13.37 -5.98
N LYS A 141 -0.58 -14.68 -5.94
CA LYS A 141 -1.11 -15.34 -4.75
C LYS A 141 -0.17 -15.16 -3.55
N VAL A 142 1.13 -15.39 -3.72
CA VAL A 142 2.13 -15.22 -2.66
C VAL A 142 2.19 -13.76 -2.20
N SER A 143 2.22 -12.80 -3.13
CA SER A 143 2.26 -11.39 -2.78
C SER A 143 1.01 -10.94 -2.01
N ILE A 144 -0.19 -11.36 -2.42
CA ILE A 144 -1.45 -11.06 -1.73
C ILE A 144 -1.41 -11.52 -0.27
N VAL A 145 -1.00 -12.77 -0.01
CA VAL A 145 -0.97 -13.31 1.36
C VAL A 145 0.10 -12.64 2.21
N THR A 146 1.27 -12.32 1.64
CA THR A 146 2.36 -11.64 2.36
C THR A 146 1.96 -10.22 2.76
N ILE A 147 1.36 -9.45 1.85
CA ILE A 147 0.89 -8.10 2.12
C ILE A 147 -0.20 -8.15 3.20
N ALA A 148 -1.20 -9.02 3.06
CA ALA A 148 -2.28 -9.14 4.02
C ALA A 148 -1.77 -9.53 5.42
N ALA A 149 -0.84 -10.49 5.51
CA ALA A 149 -0.26 -10.93 6.78
C ALA A 149 0.57 -9.84 7.50
N SER A 150 0.93 -8.76 6.80
CA SER A 150 1.70 -7.64 7.33
C SER A 150 0.83 -6.53 7.95
N ILE A 151 -0.50 -6.64 7.90
CA ILE A 151 -1.40 -5.66 8.53
C ILE A 151 -1.25 -5.70 10.07
N PRO A 152 -0.97 -4.55 10.73
CA PRO A 152 -0.61 -4.52 12.14
C PRO A 152 -1.82 -4.47 13.09
N PHE A 153 -2.60 -5.56 13.19
CA PHE A 153 -3.79 -5.64 14.07
C PHE A 153 -3.50 -5.49 15.57
N ARG A 154 -2.27 -5.75 16.02
CA ARG A 154 -1.91 -5.76 17.47
C ARG A 154 -1.73 -4.37 18.09
N MET A 155 -1.67 -3.31 17.29
CA MET A 155 -1.28 -1.96 17.75
C MET A 155 -2.47 -1.01 17.95
N GLY A 156 -3.69 -1.53 18.16
CA GLY A 156 -4.88 -0.73 18.51
C GLY A 156 -5.48 0.15 17.41
N GLY A 157 -4.86 0.22 16.23
CA GLY A 157 -5.32 1.09 15.14
C GLY A 157 -6.18 0.40 14.06
N VAL A 158 -6.04 -0.91 13.87
CA VAL A 158 -6.74 -1.63 12.80
C VAL A 158 -7.74 -2.63 13.38
N ALA A 159 -9.03 -2.28 13.33
CA ALA A 159 -10.12 -3.17 13.69
C ALA A 159 -10.52 -4.15 12.57
N THR A 160 -11.20 -5.24 12.93
CA THR A 160 -11.75 -6.22 11.97
C THR A 160 -12.79 -5.60 11.04
N SER A 161 -13.45 -4.52 11.45
CA SER A 161 -14.35 -3.72 10.59
C SER A 161 -13.68 -3.24 9.30
N HIS A 162 -12.36 -3.02 9.31
CA HIS A 162 -11.60 -2.59 8.14
C HIS A 162 -11.19 -3.73 7.20
N LEU A 163 -11.31 -4.99 7.63
CA LEU A 163 -10.79 -6.14 6.89
C LEU A 163 -11.31 -6.26 5.45
N PRO A 164 -12.62 -6.12 5.17
CA PRO A 164 -13.11 -6.27 3.80
C PRO A 164 -12.42 -5.29 2.82
N ALA A 165 -12.25 -4.04 3.24
CA ALA A 165 -11.58 -3.01 2.44
C ALA A 165 -10.07 -3.28 2.33
N LEU A 166 -9.39 -3.55 3.45
CA LEU A 166 -7.95 -3.77 3.47
C LEU A 166 -7.56 -5.01 2.65
N LEU A 167 -8.27 -6.12 2.78
CA LEU A 167 -7.99 -7.34 2.03
C LEU A 167 -8.29 -7.20 0.53
N THR A 168 -9.24 -6.34 0.16
CA THR A 168 -9.48 -5.96 -1.24
C THR A 168 -8.29 -5.17 -1.80
N ILE A 169 -7.77 -4.21 -1.03
CA ILE A 169 -6.58 -3.46 -1.40
C ILE A 169 -5.36 -4.39 -1.52
N CYS A 170 -5.15 -5.30 -0.57
CA CYS A 170 -4.07 -6.31 -0.63
C CYS A 170 -4.20 -7.18 -1.88
N SER A 171 -5.42 -7.56 -2.26
CA SER A 171 -5.71 -8.35 -3.46
C SER A 171 -5.25 -7.62 -4.74
N ILE A 172 -5.47 -6.32 -4.84
CA ILE A 172 -5.03 -5.52 -5.99
C ILE A 172 -3.51 -5.29 -5.94
N LEU A 173 -2.97 -4.83 -4.80
CA LEU A 173 -1.54 -4.58 -4.63
C LEU A 173 -0.67 -5.81 -4.94
N GLY A 174 -1.12 -7.00 -4.54
CA GLY A 174 -0.38 -8.23 -4.79
C GLY A 174 -0.29 -8.58 -6.28
N THR A 175 -1.34 -8.32 -7.06
CA THR A 175 -1.30 -8.52 -8.52
C THR A 175 -0.37 -7.53 -9.22
N THR A 176 -0.34 -6.27 -8.80
CA THR A 176 0.52 -5.25 -9.42
C THR A 176 1.98 -5.44 -9.04
N THR A 177 2.25 -5.88 -7.80
CA THR A 177 3.61 -6.18 -7.33
C THR A 177 4.20 -7.38 -8.06
N ALA A 178 3.40 -8.44 -8.28
CA ALA A 178 3.85 -9.61 -9.02
C ALA A 178 4.24 -9.30 -10.48
N ARG A 179 3.58 -8.34 -11.12
CA ARG A 179 3.95 -7.88 -12.47
C ARG A 179 5.28 -7.13 -12.51
N ALA A 180 5.64 -6.42 -11.45
CA ALA A 180 6.89 -5.65 -11.40
C ALA A 180 8.14 -6.52 -11.19
N ASN A 181 7.97 -7.79 -10.80
CA ASN A 181 9.04 -8.75 -10.53
C ASN A 181 9.28 -9.74 -11.68
N GLN A 182 8.63 -9.55 -12.83
CA GLN A 182 8.83 -10.31 -14.07
C GLN A 182 9.57 -9.44 -15.09
#